data_AF-A0A6B3E8P0-F1
#
_entry.id   AF-A0A6B3E8P0-F1
#
_cell.length_a   1.000
_cell.length_b   1.000
_cell.length_c   1.000
_cell.angle_alpha   90.00
_cell.angle_beta   90.00
_cell.angle_gamma   90.00
#
_symmetry.space_group_name_H-M   'P 1'
#
loop_
_entity.id
_entity.type
_entity.pdbx_description
1 polymer ?
#
loop_
_entity_poly.entity_id
_entity_poly.type
_entity_poly.pdbx_seq_one_letter_code
_entity_poly.pdbx_strand_id
1 'polypeptide(L)'
;ENGTDLPPGFTVLPWRDVDHGLLAARRGHQVITSAYRISYLDYPQRPGPGEPPGQPGLLTLRQVYEADPVPPGWEPEAARQVVGRQAQLWSEYAPTPDHLEYLAFPRLTALAERA
;
A
#
# COMPACT_ATOMS: atom_id res chain seq x y z
N GLU A 1 8.46 -2.52 27.91
CA GLU A 1 7.43 -2.84 26.90
C GLU A 1 6.47 -3.87 27.47
N ASN A 2 5.18 -3.57 27.49
CA ASN A 2 4.09 -4.46 27.92
C ASN A 2 3.50 -5.26 26.76
N GLY A 3 4.06 -5.13 25.54
CA GLY A 3 3.57 -5.76 24.32
C GLY A 3 2.31 -5.13 23.72
N THR A 4 1.77 -4.06 24.32
CA THR A 4 0.56 -3.38 23.82
C THR A 4 0.88 -2.10 23.03
N ASP A 5 2.04 -1.49 23.26
CA ASP A 5 2.47 -0.25 22.61
C ASP A 5 3.76 -0.44 21.81
N LEU A 6 3.83 0.24 20.67
CA LEU A 6 5.02 0.27 19.84
C LEU A 6 6.10 1.14 20.50
N PRO A 7 7.34 0.66 20.65
CA PRO A 7 8.44 1.47 21.16
C PRO A 7 8.67 2.77 20.37
N PRO A 8 9.04 3.88 21.04
CA PRO A 8 9.31 5.16 20.37
C PRO A 8 10.35 5.03 19.25
N GLY A 9 10.16 5.78 18.16
CA GLY A 9 11.07 5.78 17.01
C GLY A 9 10.81 4.69 15.97
N PHE A 10 9.89 3.76 16.21
CA PHE A 10 9.46 2.81 15.19
C PHE A 10 8.64 3.51 14.09
N THR A 11 8.85 3.08 12.85
CA THR A 11 8.04 3.45 11.68
C THR A 11 7.07 2.33 11.36
N VAL A 12 5.83 2.68 11.01
CA VAL A 12 4.73 1.72 10.82
C VAL A 12 4.34 1.64 9.34
N LEU A 13 4.23 0.41 8.83
CA LEU A 13 3.66 0.10 7.52
C LEU A 13 2.29 -0.59 7.70
N PRO A 14 1.19 0.17 7.91
CA PRO A 14 -0.13 -0.42 8.05
C PRO A 14 -0.59 -0.92 6.68
N TRP A 15 -0.79 -2.24 6.56
CA TRP A 15 -1.20 -2.83 5.29
C TRP A 15 -2.67 -3.23 5.24
N ARG A 16 -3.30 -3.55 6.37
CA ARG A 16 -4.66 -4.14 6.42
C ARG A 16 -5.75 -3.13 6.73
N ASP A 17 -5.60 -2.42 7.85
CA ASP A 17 -6.55 -1.44 8.35
C ASP A 17 -5.86 -0.08 8.45
N VAL A 18 -6.47 0.93 7.85
CA VAL A 18 -5.94 2.31 7.83
C VAL A 18 -6.03 2.96 9.22
N ASP A 19 -6.95 2.51 10.06
CA ASP A 19 -7.15 3.04 11.42
C ASP A 19 -5.95 2.74 12.32
N HIS A 20 -5.24 1.63 12.08
CA HIS A 20 -3.98 1.34 12.76
C HIS A 20 -2.88 2.36 12.41
N GLY A 21 -2.88 2.86 11.17
CA GLY A 21 -2.00 3.95 10.75
C GLY A 21 -2.31 5.24 11.52
N LEU A 22 -3.59 5.60 11.64
CA LEU A 22 -4.02 6.80 12.36
C LEU A 22 -3.65 6.73 13.84
N LEU A 23 -3.86 5.56 14.47
CA LEU A 23 -3.49 5.33 15.86
C LEU A 23 -1.96 5.47 16.07
N ALA A 24 -1.15 4.89 15.17
CA ALA A 24 0.30 5.01 15.21
C ALA A 24 0.76 6.47 15.03
N ALA A 25 0.20 7.17 14.04
CA ALA A 25 0.48 8.57 13.78
C ALA A 25 0.15 9.48 14.98
N ARG A 26 -1.02 9.28 15.61
CA ARG A 26 -1.42 10.03 16.83
C ARG A 26 -0.51 9.76 18.03
N ARG A 27 0.21 8.64 18.03
CA ARG A 27 1.23 8.29 19.05
C ARG A 27 2.63 8.80 18.68
N GLY A 28 2.77 9.52 17.57
CA GLY A 28 4.03 10.11 17.12
C GLY A 28 4.93 9.18 16.30
N HIS A 29 4.41 8.05 15.81
CA HIS A 29 5.15 7.19 14.89
C HIS A 29 5.01 7.69 13.47
N GLN A 30 6.11 7.61 12.71
CA GLN A 30 6.06 7.78 11.27
C GLN A 30 5.30 6.63 10.61
N VAL A 31 4.59 6.95 9.54
CA VAL A 31 3.78 6.00 8.78
C VAL A 31 4.19 6.01 7.32
N ILE A 32 4.37 4.81 6.75
CA ILE A 32 4.52 4.62 5.31
C ILE A 32 3.25 3.96 4.80
N THR A 33 2.57 4.61 3.87
CA THR A 33 1.30 4.14 3.33
C THR A 33 1.51 2.90 2.44
N SER A 34 0.94 1.77 2.88
CA SER A 34 1.11 0.45 2.26
C SER A 34 -0.17 -0.37 2.28
N ALA A 35 -1.34 0.29 2.26
CA ALA A 35 -2.63 -0.38 2.36
C ALA A 35 -2.90 -1.26 1.13
N TYR A 36 -3.28 -2.52 1.38
CA TYR A 36 -3.41 -3.54 0.35
C TYR A 36 -4.36 -3.18 -0.80
N ARG A 37 -5.37 -2.35 -0.52
CA ARG A 37 -6.36 -1.92 -1.52
C ARG A 37 -5.83 -0.87 -2.51
N ILE A 38 -4.64 -0.33 -2.29
CA ILE A 38 -4.07 0.76 -3.11
C ILE A 38 -2.61 0.54 -3.53
N SER A 39 -1.89 -0.40 -2.92
CA SER A 39 -0.45 -0.57 -3.16
C SER A 39 0.04 -2.00 -3.43
N TYR A 40 -0.84 -3.02 -3.38
CA TYR A 40 -0.47 -4.41 -3.66
C TYR A 40 -0.59 -4.70 -5.16
N LEU A 41 0.56 -4.71 -5.84
CA LEU A 41 0.67 -4.88 -7.27
C LEU A 41 0.55 -6.34 -7.70
N ASP A 42 0.55 -7.29 -6.77
CA ASP A 42 0.30 -8.72 -7.00
C ASP A 42 -1.17 -9.04 -7.32
N TYR A 43 -2.07 -8.05 -7.24
CA TYR A 43 -3.47 -8.21 -7.64
C TYR A 43 -3.62 -8.14 -9.16
N PRO A 44 -4.56 -8.89 -9.76
CA PRO A 44 -5.00 -8.69 -11.14
C PRO A 44 -5.34 -7.23 -11.46
N GLN A 45 -5.09 -6.79 -12.69
CA GLN A 45 -5.33 -5.41 -13.15
C GLN A 45 -6.71 -5.21 -13.78
N ARG A 46 -7.31 -6.28 -14.28
CA ARG A 46 -8.61 -6.31 -14.94
C ARG A 46 -9.33 -7.62 -14.63
N PRO A 47 -10.66 -7.66 -14.69
CA PRO A 47 -11.41 -8.90 -14.57
C PRO A 47 -11.30 -9.75 -15.84
N GLY A 48 -11.49 -11.07 -15.69
CA GLY A 48 -11.70 -11.98 -16.80
C GLY A 48 -10.53 -12.93 -17.09
N PRO A 49 -10.74 -13.93 -17.96
CA PRO A 49 -9.82 -15.04 -18.16
C PRO A 49 -8.54 -14.66 -18.94
N GLY A 50 -8.50 -13.48 -19.55
CA GLY A 50 -7.33 -12.98 -20.27
C GLY A 50 -6.30 -12.29 -19.36
N GLU A 51 -6.57 -12.17 -18.07
CA GLU A 51 -5.64 -11.60 -17.10
C GLU A 51 -4.75 -12.70 -16.51
N PRO A 52 -3.41 -12.50 -16.48
CA PRO A 52 -2.50 -13.39 -15.77
C PRO A 52 -2.92 -13.60 -14.30
N PRO A 53 -2.66 -14.78 -13.72
CA PRO A 53 -3.06 -15.08 -12.36
C PRO A 53 -2.35 -14.17 -11.36
N GLY A 54 -3.07 -13.71 -10.35
CA GLY A 54 -2.51 -12.94 -9.24
C GLY A 54 -3.16 -13.34 -7.93
N GLN A 55 -2.77 -12.69 -6.85
CA GLN A 55 -3.41 -12.85 -5.56
C GLN A 55 -4.90 -12.45 -5.67
N PRO A 56 -5.83 -13.18 -5.01
CA PRO A 56 -7.26 -12.86 -5.09
C PRO A 56 -7.55 -11.41 -4.72
N GLY A 57 -8.07 -10.66 -5.70
CA GLY A 57 -8.25 -9.21 -5.59
C GLY A 57 -8.35 -8.58 -6.97
N LEU A 58 -8.49 -7.25 -7.00
CA LEU A 58 -8.43 -6.44 -8.21
C LEU A 58 -7.88 -5.08 -7.82
N LEU A 59 -6.82 -4.64 -8.51
CA LEU A 59 -6.26 -3.30 -8.33
C LEU A 59 -5.95 -2.69 -9.70
N THR A 60 -6.86 -1.84 -10.16
CA THR A 60 -6.72 -1.16 -11.45
C THR A 60 -5.69 -0.03 -11.39
N LEU A 61 -5.14 0.35 -12.55
CA LEU A 61 -4.27 1.53 -12.67
C LEU A 61 -4.90 2.79 -12.09
N ARG A 62 -6.19 3.02 -12.38
CA ARG A 62 -6.94 4.18 -11.91
C ARG A 62 -6.99 4.23 -10.38
N GLN A 63 -7.25 3.11 -9.71
CA GLN A 63 -7.28 3.04 -8.24
C GLN A 63 -5.92 3.39 -7.62
N VAL A 64 -4.81 2.95 -8.21
CA VAL A 64 -3.46 3.28 -7.72
C VAL A 64 -3.15 4.77 -7.89
N TYR A 65 -3.57 5.34 -9.02
CA TYR A 65 -3.33 6.75 -9.37
C TYR A 65 -4.18 7.71 -8.52
N GLU A 66 -5.45 7.41 -8.31
CA GLU A 66 -6.38 8.25 -7.54
C GLU A 66 -6.20 8.10 -6.02
N ALA A 67 -5.43 7.11 -5.55
CA ALA A 67 -5.20 6.90 -4.12
C ALA A 67 -4.32 7.99 -3.51
N ASP A 68 -4.86 8.69 -2.52
CA ASP A 68 -4.11 9.62 -1.68
C ASP A 68 -3.26 8.88 -0.64
N PRO A 69 -2.04 9.38 -0.36
CA PRO A 69 -1.16 8.76 0.62
C PRO A 69 -1.69 8.91 2.05
N VAL A 70 -2.45 9.98 2.35
CA VAL A 70 -3.10 10.19 3.64
C VAL A 70 -4.58 9.82 3.51
N PRO A 71 -5.10 8.84 4.26
CA PRO A 71 -6.52 8.50 4.23
C PRO A 71 -7.41 9.69 4.64
N PRO A 72 -8.64 9.78 4.10
CA PRO A 72 -9.55 10.86 4.43
C PRO A 72 -9.91 10.87 5.93
N GLY A 73 -10.07 12.06 6.49
CA GLY A 73 -10.49 12.25 7.89
C GLY A 73 -9.35 12.28 8.91
N TRP A 74 -8.09 12.11 8.50
CA TRP A 74 -6.95 12.30 9.38
C TRP A 74 -6.78 13.78 9.76
N GLU A 75 -6.56 14.06 11.03
CA GLU A 75 -6.24 15.41 11.49
C GLU A 75 -4.87 15.86 10.96
N PRO A 76 -4.65 17.17 10.72
CA PRO A 76 -3.40 17.68 10.15
C PRO A 76 -2.13 17.25 10.89
N GLU A 77 -2.20 17.05 12.20
CA GLU A 77 -1.07 16.59 13.00
C GLU A 77 -0.71 15.12 12.71
N ALA A 78 -1.71 14.24 12.61
CA ALA A 78 -1.50 12.85 12.25
C ALA A 78 -1.07 12.71 10.78
N ALA A 79 -1.65 13.52 9.88
CA ALA A 79 -1.30 13.52 8.45
C ALA A 79 0.20 13.85 8.23
N ARG A 80 0.79 14.73 9.04
CA ARG A 80 2.22 15.07 8.98
C ARG A 80 3.15 13.91 9.32
N GLN A 81 2.66 12.86 9.98
CA GLN A 81 3.44 11.67 10.29
C GLN A 81 3.54 10.71 9.11
N VAL A 82 2.76 10.90 8.04
CA VAL A 82 2.90 10.10 6.82
C VAL A 82 4.12 10.60 6.05
N VAL A 83 5.16 9.76 5.97
CA VAL A 83 6.46 10.10 5.39
C VAL A 83 6.67 9.56 3.98
N GLY A 84 5.72 8.78 3.47
CA GLY A 84 5.75 8.28 2.10
C GLY A 84 4.77 7.15 1.87
N ARG A 85 4.87 6.53 0.70
CA ARG A 85 4.10 5.34 0.29
C ARG A 85 5.03 4.29 -0.30
N GLN A 86 4.61 3.04 -0.27
CA GLN A 86 5.39 1.92 -0.81
C GLN A 86 4.48 0.98 -1.61
N ALA A 87 4.98 0.48 -2.74
CA ALA A 87 4.37 -0.64 -3.47
C ALA A 87 4.78 -1.98 -2.84
N GLN A 88 3.86 -2.94 -2.82
CA GLN A 88 4.15 -4.33 -2.46
C GLN A 88 3.89 -5.20 -3.70
N LEU A 89 4.78 -6.15 -3.95
CA LEU A 89 4.61 -7.16 -4.99
C LEU A 89 5.02 -8.51 -4.40
N TRP A 90 4.02 -9.26 -3.98
CA TRP A 90 4.19 -10.62 -3.47
C TRP A 90 4.23 -11.60 -4.66
N SER A 91 5.12 -12.60 -4.62
CA SER A 91 5.49 -13.38 -5.80
C SER A 91 4.87 -14.77 -5.86
N GLU A 92 3.91 -15.11 -5.00
CA GLU A 92 3.30 -16.43 -4.89
C GLU A 92 2.69 -16.91 -6.22
N TYR A 93 2.11 -15.98 -6.99
CA TYR A 93 1.47 -16.23 -8.28
C TYR A 93 2.32 -15.79 -9.49
N ALA A 94 3.49 -15.21 -9.25
CA ALA A 94 4.35 -14.60 -10.26
C ALA A 94 5.72 -15.29 -10.33
N PRO A 95 5.80 -16.52 -10.89
CA PRO A 95 7.01 -17.32 -10.85
C PRO A 95 8.09 -16.89 -11.86
N THR A 96 7.77 -15.99 -12.80
CA THR A 96 8.71 -15.53 -13.84
C THR A 96 8.94 -14.02 -13.74
N PRO A 97 10.13 -13.53 -14.14
CA PRO A 97 10.41 -12.09 -14.23
C PRO A 97 9.38 -11.34 -15.09
N ASP A 98 9.04 -11.87 -16.27
CA ASP A 98 8.03 -11.27 -17.16
C ASP A 98 6.66 -11.10 -16.47
N HIS A 99 6.28 -12.04 -15.59
CA HIS A 99 5.04 -11.93 -14.85
C HIS A 99 5.14 -10.88 -13.73
N LEU A 100 6.27 -10.79 -13.02
CA LEU A 100 6.51 -9.72 -12.05
C LEU A 100 6.48 -8.35 -12.72
N GLU A 101 7.08 -8.20 -13.89
CA GLU A 101 7.06 -6.96 -14.67
C GLU A 101 5.64 -6.61 -15.12
N TYR A 102 4.87 -7.59 -15.60
CA TYR A 102 3.46 -7.40 -15.96
C TYR A 102 2.62 -6.91 -14.77
N LEU A 103 2.80 -7.50 -13.59
CA LEU A 103 2.07 -7.10 -12.39
C LEU A 103 2.52 -5.71 -11.89
N ALA A 104 3.80 -5.39 -11.98
CA ALA A 104 4.33 -4.10 -11.54
C ALA A 104 3.87 -2.95 -12.45
N PHE A 105 4.01 -3.10 -13.76
CA PHE A 105 3.79 -2.01 -14.72
C PHE A 105 2.42 -2.11 -15.42
N PRO A 106 1.76 -0.96 -15.71
CA PRO A 106 2.18 0.41 -15.45
C PRO A 106 1.84 0.95 -14.05
N ARG A 107 1.25 0.14 -13.15
CA ARG A 107 0.79 0.63 -11.83
C ARG A 107 1.90 1.23 -10.97
N LEU A 108 3.12 0.71 -11.08
CA LEU A 108 4.28 1.24 -10.36
C LEU A 108 4.61 2.69 -10.77
N THR A 109 4.38 3.08 -12.04
CA THR A 109 4.60 4.47 -12.46
C THR A 109 3.54 5.40 -11.88
N ALA A 110 2.27 4.97 -11.87
CA ALA A 110 1.19 5.71 -11.21
C ALA A 110 1.44 5.87 -9.70
N LEU A 111 1.98 4.84 -9.05
CA LEU A 111 2.37 4.92 -7.65
C LEU A 111 3.51 5.94 -7.44
N ALA A 112 4.51 5.94 -8.32
CA ALA A 112 5.66 6.84 -8.25
C ALA A 112 5.30 8.31 -8.49
N GLU A 113 4.34 8.62 -9.37
CA GLU A 113 3.87 9.99 -9.59
C GLU A 113 3.17 10.59 -8.36
N ARG A 114 2.60 9.72 -7.52
CA ARG A 114 1.79 10.09 -6.36
C ARG A 114 2.55 9.87 -5.04
N ALA A 115 3.87 9.68 -5.09
CA ALA A 115 4.75 9.39 -3.95
C ALA A 115 5.47 10.63 -3.41
#